data_AF-A0A7C1JZQ4-F1
#
_entry.id   AF-A0A7C1JZQ4-F1
#
_cell.length_a   1.000
_cell.length_b   1.000
_cell.length_c   1.000
_cell.angle_alpha   90.00
_cell.angle_beta   90.00
_cell.angle_gamma   90.00
#
_symmetry.space_group_name_H-M   'P 1'
#
loop_
_entity.id
_entity.type
_entity.pdbx_description
1 polymer ?
#
loop_
_entity_poly.entity_id
_entity_poly.type
_entity_poly.pdbx_seq_one_letter_code
_entity_poly.pdbx_strand_id
1 'polypeptide(L)' 'PLREELLQADKVGIKLKQHVGVAYQPVVQPGQHVTKGQVVGRPPLTDGKPALGAPVHASIDGVVKSVADGVVWIEAGG' A
#
# COMPACT_ATOMS: atom_id res chain seq x y z
N PRO A 1 21.85 -19.54 -2.87
CA PRO A 1 20.88 -20.37 -3.61
C PRO A 1 19.51 -19.69 -3.59
N LEU A 2 18.75 -19.74 -4.68
CA LEU A 2 17.36 -19.27 -4.74
C LEU A 2 16.44 -20.32 -4.08
N ARG A 3 15.42 -19.87 -3.35
CA ARG A 3 14.36 -20.72 -2.77
C ARG A 3 13.01 -20.32 -3.37
N GLU A 4 12.17 -21.27 -3.73
CA GLU A 4 10.85 -21.02 -4.33
C GLU A 4 9.74 -20.76 -3.29
N GLU A 5 10.04 -21.00 -2.02
CA GLU A 5 9.12 -20.77 -0.91
C GLU A 5 8.86 -19.27 -0.72
N LEU A 6 7.58 -18.87 -0.68
CA LEU A 6 7.20 -17.50 -0.33
C LEU A 6 7.41 -17.28 1.18
N LEU A 7 8.21 -16.27 1.52
CA LEU A 7 8.37 -15.82 2.89
C LEU A 7 7.09 -15.12 3.36
N GLN A 8 6.60 -15.51 4.54
CA GLN A 8 5.51 -14.82 5.22
C GLN A 8 6.08 -13.65 6.02
N ALA A 9 5.41 -12.50 5.93
CA ALA A 9 5.78 -11.29 6.65
C ALA A 9 4.62 -10.89 7.57
N ASP A 10 4.90 -10.72 8.86
CA ASP A 10 3.89 -10.31 9.84
C ASP A 10 3.53 -8.81 9.75
N LYS A 11 4.42 -8.02 9.15
CA LYS A 11 4.26 -6.58 8.97
C LYS A 11 4.90 -6.09 7.69
N VAL A 12 4.20 -5.21 6.98
CA VAL A 12 4.72 -4.55 5.78
C VAL A 12 4.43 -3.05 5.82
N GLY A 13 5.32 -2.29 5.18
CA GLY A 13 5.13 -0.86 4.92
C GLY A 13 5.02 -0.62 3.41
N ILE A 14 3.86 -0.20 2.93
CA ILE A 14 3.65 0.16 1.54
C ILE A 14 3.89 1.67 1.39
N LYS A 15 5.07 2.06 0.88
CA LYS A 15 5.33 3.48 0.59
C LYS A 15 4.36 3.97 -0.49
N LEU A 16 3.79 5.15 -0.31
CA LEU A 16 2.93 5.83 -1.28
C LEU A 16 3.74 6.55 -2.36
N LYS A 17 5.07 6.62 -2.22
CA LYS A 17 6.01 7.05 -3.27
C LYS A 17 6.81 5.85 -3.74
N GLN A 18 6.32 5.13 -4.75
CA GLN A 18 6.97 3.94 -5.32
C GLN A 18 7.74 4.25 -6.60
N HIS A 19 7.21 5.17 -7.40
CA HIS A 19 7.69 5.47 -8.75
C HIS A 19 8.17 6.91 -8.89
N VAL A 20 8.61 7.29 -10.10
CA VAL A 20 9.09 8.64 -10.43
C VAL A 20 8.03 9.72 -10.19
N GLY A 21 6.76 9.45 -10.55
CA GLY A 21 5.64 10.39 -10.39
C GLY A 21 5.32 10.74 -8.93
N VAL A 22 4.37 11.65 -8.71
CA VAL A 22 4.01 12.20 -7.39
C VAL A 22 3.62 11.13 -6.36
N ALA A 23 3.68 11.50 -5.07
CA ALA A 23 3.21 10.61 -3.99
C ALA A 23 1.69 10.38 -4.11
N TYR A 24 1.27 9.15 -3.82
CA TYR A 24 -0.11 8.71 -3.93
C TYR A 24 -0.90 9.12 -2.70
N GLN A 25 -2.20 9.36 -2.88
CA GLN A 25 -3.12 9.54 -1.77
C GLN A 25 -3.53 8.17 -1.22
N PRO A 26 -3.46 7.95 0.10
CA PRO A 26 -3.96 6.72 0.70
C PRO A 26 -5.48 6.64 0.49
N VAL A 27 -5.98 5.44 0.21
CA VAL A 27 -7.43 5.16 0.09
C VAL A 27 -7.92 4.21 1.17
N VAL A 28 -7.11 4.02 2.20
CA VAL A 28 -7.39 3.20 3.37
C VAL A 28 -7.06 3.98 4.64
N GLN A 29 -7.59 3.53 5.77
CA GLN A 29 -7.41 4.17 7.08
C GLN A 29 -7.04 3.16 8.16
N PRO A 30 -6.44 3.60 9.28
CA PRO A 30 -6.17 2.71 10.42
C PRO A 30 -7.42 1.96 10.89
N GLY A 31 -7.26 0.68 11.23
CA GLY A 31 -8.32 -0.26 11.59
C GLY A 31 -9.00 -0.95 10.42
N GLN A 32 -8.77 -0.52 9.18
CA GLN A 32 -9.36 -1.15 8.00
C GLN A 32 -8.69 -2.49 7.67
N HIS A 33 -9.51 -3.51 7.42
CA HIS A 33 -9.04 -4.78 6.86
C HIS A 33 -8.75 -4.63 5.37
N VAL A 34 -7.65 -5.23 4.91
CA VAL A 34 -7.25 -5.27 3.51
C VAL A 34 -6.91 -6.68 3.09
N THR A 35 -7.18 -6.99 1.82
CA THR A 35 -6.70 -8.22 1.18
C THR A 35 -5.49 -7.95 0.30
N LYS A 36 -4.62 -8.95 0.12
CA LYS A 36 -3.51 -8.89 -0.81
C LYS A 36 -4.02 -8.54 -2.21
N GLY A 37 -3.39 -7.54 -2.83
CA GLY A 37 -3.82 -7.00 -4.12
C GLY A 37 -4.88 -5.91 -4.03
N GLN A 38 -5.44 -5.61 -2.85
CA GLN A 38 -6.35 -4.47 -2.68
C GLN A 38 -5.61 -3.15 -2.85
N VAL A 39 -6.22 -2.18 -3.52
CA VAL A 39 -5.67 -0.83 -3.68
C VAL A 39 -5.61 -0.13 -2.32
N VAL A 40 -4.41 0.34 -1.95
CA VAL A 40 -4.18 1.13 -0.72
C VAL A 40 -3.77 2.57 -1.00
N GLY A 41 -3.45 2.91 -2.24
CA GLY A 41 -3.22 4.28 -2.65
C GLY A 41 -3.48 4.52 -4.13
N ARG A 42 -3.97 5.72 -4.46
CA ARG A 42 -4.26 6.17 -5.83
C ARG A 42 -3.48 7.43 -6.18
N PRO A 43 -3.11 7.62 -7.46
CA PRO A 43 -2.45 8.86 -7.86
C PRO A 43 -3.39 10.04 -7.58
N PRO A 44 -2.87 11.16 -7.07
CA PRO A 44 -3.68 12.35 -6.82
C PRO A 44 -4.24 12.92 -8.14
N LEU A 45 -5.31 13.69 -8.03
CA LEU A 45 -5.82 14.47 -9.16
C LEU A 45 -5.06 15.79 -9.26
N THR A 46 -4.57 16.10 -10.46
CA THR A 46 -4.00 17.39 -10.84
C THR A 46 -4.85 17.95 -11.97
N ASP A 47 -5.42 19.14 -11.80
CA ASP A 47 -6.32 19.78 -12.79
C ASP A 47 -7.46 18.85 -13.26
N GLY A 48 -8.03 18.09 -12.32
CA GLY A 48 -9.14 17.17 -12.57
C GLY A 48 -8.76 15.85 -13.25
N LYS A 49 -7.46 15.58 -13.49
CA LYS A 49 -6.98 14.33 -14.09
C LYS A 49 -6.05 13.58 -13.14
N PRO A 50 -6.07 12.23 -13.11
CA PRO A 50 -5.11 11.47 -12.34
C PRO A 50 -3.69 11.77 -12.80
N ALA A 51 -2.78 12.00 -11.86
CA ALA A 51 -1.36 12.03 -12.14
C ALA A 51 -0.92 10.68 -12.73
N LEU A 52 0.13 10.72 -13.56
CA LEU A 52 0.69 9.50 -14.16
C LEU A 52 1.16 8.53 -13.07
N GLY A 53 0.68 7.29 -13.15
CA GLY A 53 1.02 6.22 -12.22
C GLY A 53 0.02 5.06 -12.24
N ALA A 54 0.39 3.94 -11.62
CA ALA A 54 -0.49 2.78 -11.39
C ALA A 54 -0.82 2.66 -9.90
N PRO A 55 -2.05 2.30 -9.48
CA PRO A 55 -2.38 2.19 -8.06
C PRO A 55 -1.39 1.33 -7.26
N VAL A 56 -1.18 1.68 -6.00
CA VAL A 56 -0.36 0.86 -5.07
C VAL A 56 -1.27 -0.07 -4.28
N HIS A 57 -0.80 -1.29 -4.04
CA HIS A 57 -1.63 -2.38 -3.51
C HIS A 57 -1.04 -2.97 -2.23
N ALA A 58 -1.89 -3.53 -1.37
CA ALA A 58 -1.47 -4.32 -0.22
C ALA A 58 -0.72 -5.58 -0.68
N SER A 59 0.44 -5.85 -0.08
CA SER A 59 1.24 -7.04 -0.41
C SER A 59 0.87 -8.29 0.41
N ILE A 60 0.10 -8.10 1.49
CA ILE A 60 -0.40 -9.14 2.38
C ILE A 60 -1.86 -8.86 2.74
N ASP A 61 -2.57 -9.90 3.20
CA ASP A 61 -3.82 -9.73 3.94
C ASP A 61 -3.50 -9.18 5.34
N GLY A 62 -4.38 -8.35 5.90
CA GLY A 62 -4.18 -7.86 7.27
C GLY A 62 -5.01 -6.64 7.62
N VAL A 63 -4.57 -5.94 8.67
CA VAL A 63 -5.20 -4.71 9.16
C VAL A 63 -4.23 -3.55 9.02
N VAL A 64 -4.73 -2.43 8.47
CA VAL A 64 -3.99 -1.18 8.43
C VAL A 64 -3.80 -0.67 9.86
N LYS A 65 -2.57 -0.61 10.35
CA LYS A 65 -2.27 -0.11 11.70
C LYS A 65 -2.04 1.39 11.73
N SER A 66 -1.44 1.93 10.68
CA SER A 66 -1.22 3.38 10.57
C SER A 66 -1.02 3.79 9.11
N VAL A 67 -1.30 5.07 8.84
CA VAL A 67 -0.91 5.75 7.61
C VAL A 67 -0.15 7.00 8.02
N ALA A 68 1.18 6.94 7.95
CA ALA A 68 2.08 7.98 8.43
C ALA A 68 3.33 8.05 7.57
N ASP A 69 3.91 9.25 7.42
CA ASP A 69 5.16 9.49 6.68
C ASP A 69 5.14 8.96 5.24
N GLY A 70 3.96 8.99 4.61
CA GLY A 70 3.76 8.47 3.27
C GLY A 70 3.85 6.94 3.18
N VAL A 71 3.62 6.22 4.27
CA VAL A 71 3.63 4.74 4.34
C VAL A 71 2.31 4.23 4.91
N VAL A 72 1.74 3.21 4.26
CA VAL A 72 0.63 2.43 4.80
C VAL A 72 1.21 1.20 5.49
N TRP A 73 1.09 1.13 6.81
CA TRP A 73 1.58 -0.01 7.61
C TRP A 73 0.47 -1.03 7.80
N ILE A 74 0.71 -2.27 7.39
CA ILE A 74 -0.22 -3.39 7.48
C ILE A 74 0.41 -4.49 8.33
N GLU A 75 -0.35 -5.05 9.27
CA GLU A 75 0.05 -6.22 10.06
C GLU A 75 -0.88 -7.40 9.77
N ALA A 76 -0.30 -8.59 9.61
CA ALA A 76 -1.04 -9.84 9.42
C ALA A 76 -1.75 -10.24 10.72
N GLY A 77 -2.96 -10.82 10.61
CA GLY A 77 -3.67 -11.40 11.76
C GLY A 77 -4.31 -10.40 12.72
N GLY A 78 -5.43 -9.80 12.31
CA GLY A 78 -6.40 -9.15 13.20
C GLY A 78 -7.69 -9.94 13.27
#